data_AF-A0A839AFS5-F1
#
_entry.id   AF-A0A839AFS5-F1
#
_cell.length_a   1.000
_cell.length_b   1.000
_cell.length_c   1.000
_cell.angle_alpha   90.00
_cell.angle_beta   90.00
_cell.angle_gamma   90.00
#
_symmetry.space_group_name_H-M   'P 1'
#
loop_
_entity.id
_entity.type
_entity.pdbx_description
1 polymer ?
#
loop_
_entity_poly.entity_id
_entity_poly.type
_entity_poly.pdbx_seq_one_letter_code
_entity_poly.pdbx_strand_id
1 'polypeptide(L)'
;MIGIAAIAVAISFSIAEAARPDTRRMSCAAAQNLVRQYGAVVMTTGQYTYFRFVSNVGYCDPWEQLRPKTAPTKDHPKCIVGYECAEPLFPFWDD
;
A
#
# COMPACT_ATOMS: atom_id res chain seq x y z
N MET A 1 33.40 -3.41 -49.63
CA MET A 1 32.83 -4.47 -48.76
C MET A 1 32.76 -3.93 -47.33
N ILE A 2 31.65 -3.25 -47.04
CA ILE A 2 30.95 -3.02 -45.76
C ILE A 2 31.79 -3.02 -44.47
N GLY A 3 32.05 -1.84 -43.91
CA GLY A 3 32.54 -1.65 -42.54
C GLY A 3 31.38 -1.66 -41.55
N ILE A 4 31.45 -2.53 -40.53
CA ILE A 4 30.40 -2.73 -39.54
C ILE A 4 30.56 -1.69 -38.43
N ALA A 5 29.60 -0.76 -38.31
CA ALA A 5 29.51 0.16 -37.19
C ALA A 5 28.72 -0.51 -36.04
N ALA A 6 29.36 -0.71 -34.89
CA ALA A 6 28.71 -1.24 -33.70
C ALA A 6 27.91 -0.11 -33.02
N ILE A 7 26.58 -0.26 -33.00
CA ILE A 7 25.68 0.64 -32.27
C ILE A 7 25.53 0.11 -30.84
N ALA A 8 26.12 0.80 -29.88
CA ALA A 8 25.90 0.53 -28.47
C ALA A 8 24.55 1.13 -28.03
N VAL A 9 23.56 0.28 -27.77
CA VAL A 9 22.27 0.70 -27.20
C VAL A 9 22.45 0.82 -25.68
N ALA A 10 22.45 2.04 -25.16
CA ALA A 10 22.40 2.28 -23.72
C ALA A 10 20.97 2.04 -23.22
N ILE A 11 20.77 0.99 -22.43
CA ILE A 11 19.49 0.69 -21.77
C ILE A 11 19.50 1.43 -20.43
N SER A 12 18.76 2.53 -20.32
CA SER A 12 18.58 3.25 -19.06
C SER A 12 17.64 2.46 -18.15
N PHE A 13 18.18 1.76 -17.16
CA PHE A 13 17.38 1.20 -16.07
C PHE A 13 17.11 2.32 -15.05
N SER A 14 15.90 2.88 -15.08
CA SER A 14 15.43 3.74 -13.99
C SER A 14 15.21 2.87 -12.75
N ILE A 15 16.09 2.93 -11.77
CA ILE A 15 15.76 2.51 -10.40
C ILE A 15 14.75 3.52 -9.84
N ALA A 16 13.48 3.39 -10.21
CA ALA A 16 12.44 4.04 -9.43
C ALA A 16 12.51 3.42 -8.04
N GLU A 17 13.07 4.14 -7.05
CA GLU A 17 12.69 3.89 -5.65
C GLU A 17 11.17 3.83 -5.65
N ALA A 18 10.61 2.65 -5.36
CA ALA A 18 9.19 2.39 -5.51
C ALA A 18 8.45 3.44 -4.70
N ALA A 19 7.97 4.49 -5.38
CA ALA A 19 7.46 5.67 -4.72
C ALA A 19 6.25 5.22 -3.91
N ARG A 20 6.36 5.32 -2.59
CA ARG A 20 5.30 4.91 -1.69
C ARG A 20 4.05 5.76 -2.01
N PRO A 21 2.93 5.15 -2.43
CA PRO A 21 1.73 5.91 -2.75
C PRO A 21 1.29 6.74 -1.54
N ASP A 22 0.92 8.00 -1.77
CA ASP A 22 0.50 8.92 -0.72
C ASP A 22 -1.02 9.08 -0.76
N THR A 23 -1.70 8.67 0.31
CA THR A 23 -3.17 8.73 0.40
C THR A 23 -3.68 10.16 0.22
N ARG A 24 -2.91 11.17 0.62
CA ARG A 24 -3.27 12.60 0.50
C ARG A 24 -3.26 13.10 -0.94
N ARG A 25 -2.68 12.35 -1.87
CA ARG A 25 -2.66 12.65 -3.31
C ARG A 25 -3.72 11.86 -4.10
N MET A 26 -4.50 11.00 -3.43
CA MET A 26 -5.54 10.16 -4.02
C MET A 26 -6.93 10.52 -3.48
N SER A 27 -7.98 10.22 -4.23
CA SER A 27 -9.34 10.19 -3.68
C SER A 27 -9.50 8.98 -2.75
N CYS A 28 -10.46 9.04 -1.83
CA CYS A 28 -10.82 7.94 -0.95
C CYS A 28 -11.11 6.66 -1.75
N ALA A 29 -11.89 6.76 -2.83
CA ALA A 29 -12.18 5.63 -3.71
C ALA A 29 -10.94 5.05 -4.40
N ALA A 30 -10.00 5.91 -4.86
CA ALA A 30 -8.76 5.45 -5.48
C ALA A 30 -7.85 4.73 -4.48
N ALA A 31 -7.73 5.24 -3.26
CA ALA A 31 -6.97 4.60 -2.20
C ALA A 31 -7.53 3.21 -1.84
N GLN A 32 -8.87 3.11 -1.71
CA GLN A 32 -9.54 1.84 -1.47
C GLN A 32 -9.38 0.85 -2.64
N ASN A 33 -9.48 1.32 -3.89
CA ASN A 33 -9.25 0.49 -5.07
C ASN A 33 -7.83 -0.06 -5.10
N LEU A 34 -6.83 0.75 -4.72
CA LEU A 34 -5.45 0.31 -4.65
C LEU A 34 -5.30 -0.85 -3.64
N VAL A 35 -5.89 -0.73 -2.45
CA VAL A 35 -5.87 -1.81 -1.44
C VAL A 35 -6.57 -3.06 -1.96
N ARG A 36 -7.74 -2.92 -2.61
CA ARG A 36 -8.47 -4.06 -3.20
C ARG A 36 -7.68 -4.77 -4.30
N GLN A 37 -6.96 -4.02 -5.14
CA GLN A 37 -6.23 -4.56 -6.28
C GLN A 37 -4.99 -5.34 -5.86
N TYR A 38 -4.24 -4.83 -4.89
CA TYR A 38 -2.95 -5.40 -4.48
C TYR A 38 -3.01 -6.21 -3.19
N GLY A 39 -4.14 -6.18 -2.49
CA GLY A 39 -4.38 -6.99 -1.31
C GLY A 39 -3.79 -6.39 -0.03
N ALA A 40 -2.51 -6.05 -0.03
CA ALA A 40 -1.82 -5.37 1.07
C ALA A 40 -0.89 -4.25 0.52
N VAL A 41 -1.08 -3.02 0.97
CA VAL A 41 -0.35 -1.85 0.45
C VAL A 41 0.14 -0.95 1.57
N VAL A 42 1.41 -0.60 1.47
CA VAL A 42 2.14 0.28 2.39
C VAL A 42 2.05 1.69 1.80
N MET A 43 1.27 2.58 2.40
CA MET A 43 1.02 3.95 1.89
C MET A 43 1.42 5.05 2.87
N THR A 44 1.92 6.17 2.35
CA THR A 44 2.19 7.39 3.11
C THR A 44 0.85 8.01 3.50
N THR A 45 0.71 8.42 4.76
CA THR A 45 -0.52 8.99 5.32
C THR A 45 -0.31 10.39 5.92
N GLY A 46 0.93 10.84 5.99
CA GLY A 46 1.33 12.16 6.48
C GLY A 46 2.78 12.47 6.10
N GLN A 47 3.30 13.61 6.56
CA GLN A 47 4.68 14.01 6.26
C GLN A 47 5.71 12.99 6.74
N TYR A 48 5.43 12.36 7.88
CA TYR A 48 6.31 11.37 8.54
C TYR A 48 5.58 10.08 8.90
N THR A 49 4.28 9.98 8.56
CA THR A 49 3.45 8.85 8.97
C THR A 49 3.02 8.03 7.79
N TYR A 50 2.81 6.76 8.08
CA TYR A 50 2.47 5.79 7.09
C TYR A 50 1.74 4.62 7.70
N PHE A 51 0.93 3.92 6.92
CA PHE A 51 0.29 2.68 7.34
C PHE A 51 0.38 1.59 6.28
N ARG A 52 0.30 0.35 6.72
CA ARG A 52 -0.01 -0.80 5.87
C ARG A 52 -1.51 -1.02 5.94
N PHE A 53 -2.16 -1.06 4.78
CA PHE A 53 -3.57 -1.36 4.64
C PHE A 53 -3.72 -2.72 4.00
N VAL A 54 -4.63 -3.53 4.53
CA VAL A 54 -5.00 -4.83 3.96
C VAL A 54 -6.44 -4.83 3.49
N SER A 55 -6.74 -5.69 2.52
CA SER A 55 -8.07 -5.86 1.94
C SER A 55 -8.91 -6.90 2.66
N ASN A 56 -8.30 -7.91 3.27
CA ASN A 56 -8.97 -8.99 3.97
C ASN A 56 -8.02 -9.72 4.95
N VAL A 57 -8.59 -10.63 5.75
CA VAL A 57 -7.91 -11.33 6.85
C VAL A 57 -6.80 -12.27 6.39
N GLY A 58 -6.81 -12.71 5.14
CA GLY A 58 -5.73 -13.54 4.58
C GLY A 58 -4.38 -12.83 4.44
N TYR A 59 -4.33 -11.52 4.69
CA TYR A 59 -3.11 -10.70 4.74
C TYR A 59 -2.66 -10.36 6.17
N CYS A 60 -3.35 -10.93 7.17
CA CYS A 60 -3.05 -10.82 8.59
C CYS A 60 -2.51 -12.15 9.11
N ASP A 61 -1.89 -12.11 10.30
CA ASP A 61 -1.49 -13.33 10.98
C ASP A 61 -2.72 -14.11 11.46
N PRO A 62 -2.63 -15.45 11.64
CA PRO A 62 -3.79 -16.29 11.96
C PRO A 62 -4.57 -15.90 13.23
N TRP A 63 -3.94 -15.19 14.16
CA TRP A 63 -4.51 -14.75 15.43
C TRP A 63 -5.00 -13.30 15.43
N GLU A 64 -4.83 -12.57 14.33
CA GLU A 64 -5.26 -11.18 14.20
C GLU A 64 -6.66 -11.05 13.58
N GLN A 65 -7.29 -9.90 13.82
CA GLN A 65 -8.59 -9.54 13.23
C GLN A 65 -8.48 -8.26 12.41
N LEU A 66 -9.42 -8.09 11.47
CA LEU A 66 -9.52 -6.87 10.66
C LEU A 66 -10.12 -5.73 11.48
N ARG A 67 -9.40 -4.62 11.59
CA ARG A 67 -9.94 -3.36 12.11
C ARG A 67 -9.95 -2.30 11.01
N PRO A 68 -11.07 -1.60 10.76
CA PRO A 68 -11.10 -0.51 9.78
C PRO A 68 -10.04 0.54 10.10
N LYS A 69 -9.18 0.86 9.13
CA LYS A 69 -8.11 1.84 9.28
C LYS A 69 -8.40 3.07 8.47
N THR A 70 -8.38 4.22 9.15
CA THR A 70 -8.61 5.52 8.51
C THR A 70 -7.30 6.24 8.19
N ALA A 71 -7.32 7.03 7.11
CA ALA A 71 -6.25 7.96 6.75
C ALA A 71 -6.81 9.18 5.99
N PRO A 72 -6.10 10.31 6.01
CA PRO A 72 -6.46 11.48 5.22
C PRO A 72 -6.23 11.19 3.73
N THR A 73 -7.24 11.55 2.94
CA THR A 73 -7.21 11.52 1.47
C THR A 73 -7.49 12.91 0.91
N LYS A 74 -7.31 13.10 -0.40
CA LYS A 74 -7.47 14.40 -1.05
C LYS A 74 -8.88 14.99 -0.85
N ASP A 75 -9.89 14.14 -0.82
CA ASP A 75 -11.31 14.50 -0.77
C ASP A 75 -12.00 14.14 0.55
N HIS A 76 -11.42 13.26 1.37
CA HIS A 76 -12.01 12.84 2.64
C HIS A 76 -10.96 12.66 3.75
N PRO A 77 -10.93 13.53 4.79
CA PRO A 77 -9.86 13.53 5.81
C PRO A 77 -9.89 12.33 6.77
N LYS A 78 -11.03 11.63 6.89
CA LYS A 78 -11.19 10.42 7.72
C LYS A 78 -11.65 9.21 6.89
N CYS A 79 -11.09 9.02 5.70
CA CYS A 79 -11.48 7.93 4.80
C CYS A 79 -11.09 6.57 5.40
N ILE A 80 -11.99 5.59 5.40
CA ILE A 80 -11.61 4.19 5.62
C ILE A 80 -10.96 3.70 4.33
N VAL A 81 -9.63 3.65 4.32
CA VAL A 81 -8.84 3.27 3.14
C VAL A 81 -8.77 1.75 2.99
N GLY A 82 -8.80 1.03 4.10
CA GLY A 82 -8.79 -0.43 4.16
C GLY A 82 -8.84 -0.88 5.61
N TYR A 83 -8.20 -1.99 5.92
CA TYR A 83 -8.10 -2.54 7.26
C TYR A 83 -6.64 -2.53 7.75
N GLU A 84 -6.46 -2.51 9.07
CA GLU A 84 -5.24 -2.97 9.71
C GLU A 84 -5.49 -4.33 10.35
N CYS A 85 -4.44 -5.12 10.48
CA CYS A 85 -4.46 -6.31 11.31
C CYS A 85 -4.22 -5.89 12.75
N ALA A 86 -5.07 -6.36 13.64
CA ALA A 86 -5.02 -6.01 15.05
C ALA A 86 -5.19 -7.26 15.91
N GLU A 87 -4.38 -7.36 16.95
CA GLU A 87 -4.56 -8.39 17.97
C GLU A 87 -5.88 -8.17 18.73
N PRO A 88 -6.68 -9.24 18.95
CA PRO A 88 -7.87 -9.16 19.77
C PRO A 88 -7.52 -8.74 21.20
N LEU A 89 -8.32 -7.86 21.81
CA LEU A 89 -8.11 -7.47 23.22
C LEU A 89 -8.40 -8.60 24.21
N PHE A 90 -9.25 -9.56 23.82
CA PHE A 90 -9.61 -10.75 24.59
C PHE A 90 -9.52 -11.97 23.67
N PRO A 91 -8.34 -12.60 23.62
CA PRO A 91 -8.14 -13.81 22.85
C PRO A 91 -8.88 -15.02 23.45
N PHE A 92 -9.37 -15.89 22.59
CA PHE A 92 -10.11 -17.11 23.01
C PHE A 92 -9.22 -18.17 23.68
N TRP A 93 -7.89 -18.01 23.66
CA TRP A 93 -6.93 -18.91 24.30
C TRP A 93 -6.50 -18.45 25.70
N ASP A 94 -7.04 -17.33 26.19
CA ASP A 94 -6.81 -16.82 27.54
C ASP A 94 -7.88 -17.32 28.56
N ASP A 95 -8.73 -18.26 28.16
CA ASP A 95 -9.69 -19.01 29.01
C ASP A 95 -9.12 -20.39 29.40
#